data_AF-A0A1L5KFP9-F1
#
_entry.id   AF-A0A1L5KFP9-F1
#
_cell.length_a   1.000
_cell.length_b   1.000
_cell.length_c   1.000
_cell.angle_alpha   90.00
_cell.angle_beta   90.00
_cell.angle_gamma   90.00
#
_symmetry.space_group_name_H-M   'P 1'
#
loop_
_entity.id
_entity.type
_entity.pdbx_description
1 polymer ?
#
loop_
_entity_poly.entity_id
_entity_poly.type
_entity_poly.pdbx_seq_one_letter_code
_entity_poly.pdbx_strand_id
1 'polypeptide(L)'
;MEIPPYILSAEYYNKETETCNPQFLMAGISKCNFTFLIVKRWCFGLSCATIEKITQEDAAMSKADQIFLANCQEILSRGTWDTHLPVRPRWEDGTPAHTVKCFGLVNRYDLREEFPIQTIRRMYLKSAVEELLWIWQKKSNNVRALSTGIWDAWADETGSIGKAYGYQMGVKHRYPEGEMDQVDRVLYDLKHNPSSRRILTNLYNHHDLSEMALYPCAYSMTFNVTGNTLNAILHQRSQDMLTANGWNVMQYAVLVHMLAQVSGRRRASWST
;
A
#
# COMPACT_ATOMS: atom_id res chain seq x y z
N MET A 1 0.36 -6.85 -33.37
CA MET A 1 1.54 -7.05 -32.52
C MET A 1 0.99 -7.62 -31.22
N GLU A 2 1.02 -8.95 -31.10
CA GLU A 2 0.42 -9.69 -29.98
C GLU A 2 1.20 -9.45 -28.69
N ILE A 3 0.50 -9.13 -27.62
CA ILE A 3 1.07 -8.88 -26.29
C ILE A 3 1.13 -10.25 -25.57
N PRO A 4 2.29 -10.70 -25.05
CA PRO A 4 2.39 -12.01 -24.41
C PRO A 4 1.57 -12.07 -23.09
N PRO A 5 0.97 -13.23 -22.76
CA PRO A 5 0.03 -13.38 -21.64
C PRO A 5 0.67 -13.50 -20.24
N TYR A 6 1.83 -12.87 -20.01
CA TYR A 6 2.52 -12.94 -18.72
C TYR A 6 3.26 -11.63 -18.44
N ILE A 7 2.61 -10.75 -17.68
CA ILE A 7 3.25 -9.63 -17.02
C ILE A 7 3.86 -10.18 -15.72
N LEU A 8 5.15 -10.52 -15.76
CA LEU A 8 5.94 -10.84 -14.57
C LEU A 8 6.66 -9.58 -14.09
N SER A 9 6.89 -9.48 -12.78
CA SER A 9 7.63 -8.37 -12.16
C SER A 9 9.04 -8.24 -12.78
N ALA A 10 9.66 -7.06 -12.68
CA ALA A 10 11.02 -6.81 -13.16
C ALA A 10 12.11 -7.68 -12.48
N GLU A 11 11.75 -8.49 -11.48
CA GLU A 11 12.62 -9.52 -10.89
C GLU A 11 12.76 -10.77 -11.79
N TYR A 12 11.97 -10.89 -12.86
CA TYR A 12 11.86 -12.13 -13.64
C TYR A 12 12.33 -12.05 -15.10
N TYR A 13 12.67 -10.85 -15.62
CA TYR A 13 13.02 -10.68 -17.03
C TYR A 13 14.28 -9.83 -17.21
N ASN A 14 15.37 -10.46 -17.64
CA ASN A 14 16.60 -9.75 -18.03
C ASN A 14 16.50 -9.35 -19.51
N LYS A 15 16.49 -8.03 -19.76
CA LYS A 15 16.34 -7.47 -21.10
C LYS A 15 17.62 -7.52 -21.95
N GLU A 16 18.79 -7.62 -21.33
CA GLU A 16 20.07 -7.73 -22.06
C GLU A 16 20.31 -9.13 -22.62
N THR A 17 19.76 -10.15 -21.97
CA THR A 17 19.94 -11.55 -22.35
C THR A 17 18.69 -12.20 -22.93
N GLU A 18 17.53 -11.51 -22.90
CA GLU A 18 16.21 -12.08 -23.21
C GLU A 18 15.89 -13.38 -22.46
N THR A 19 16.47 -13.58 -21.26
CA THR A 19 16.30 -14.80 -20.46
C THR A 19 15.51 -14.53 -19.17
N CYS A 20 14.62 -15.47 -18.82
CA CYS A 20 14.01 -15.57 -17.51
C CYS A 20 14.90 -16.38 -16.56
N ASN A 21 15.02 -15.95 -15.29
CA ASN A 21 15.76 -16.69 -14.27
C ASN A 21 15.03 -18.01 -13.92
N PRO A 22 15.63 -19.20 -14.17
CA PRO A 22 14.96 -20.48 -13.98
C PRO A 22 14.88 -20.92 -12.50
N GLN A 23 15.60 -20.28 -11.57
CA GLN A 23 15.67 -20.73 -10.17
C GLN A 23 14.41 -20.47 -9.33
N PHE A 24 13.42 -19.74 -9.83
CA PHE A 24 12.09 -19.63 -9.21
C PHE A 24 10.95 -20.16 -10.08
N LEU A 25 11.25 -20.74 -11.25
CA LEU A 25 10.25 -21.34 -12.14
C LEU A 25 9.72 -22.70 -11.64
N MET A 26 10.25 -23.24 -10.53
CA MET A 26 9.99 -24.61 -10.08
C MET A 26 9.52 -24.71 -8.62
N ALA A 27 8.58 -23.85 -8.22
CA ALA A 27 7.72 -24.12 -7.06
C ALA A 27 6.39 -23.34 -7.17
N GLY A 28 5.45 -23.84 -7.98
CA GLY A 28 4.08 -23.31 -7.90
C GLY A 28 3.15 -23.54 -9.09
N ILE A 29 3.63 -24.04 -10.24
CA ILE A 29 2.75 -24.32 -11.38
C ILE A 29 3.08 -25.72 -11.93
N SER A 30 2.78 -26.74 -11.14
CA SER A 30 2.58 -28.08 -11.67
C SER A 30 1.65 -28.84 -10.74
N LYS A 31 0.46 -29.14 -11.27
CA LYS A 31 -0.57 -30.03 -10.71
C LYS A 31 -1.22 -29.55 -9.41
N CYS A 32 -2.15 -28.62 -9.55
CA CYS A 32 -3.27 -28.54 -8.62
C CYS A 32 -4.57 -28.34 -9.42
N ASN A 33 -5.18 -29.46 -9.80
CA ASN A 33 -6.62 -29.57 -9.95
C ASN A 33 -7.23 -29.25 -8.58
N PHE A 34 -7.42 -27.99 -8.24
CA PHE A 34 -8.18 -27.59 -7.06
C PHE A 34 -9.49 -26.96 -7.50
N THR A 35 -10.46 -27.85 -7.70
CA THR A 35 -11.87 -27.55 -7.47
C THR A 35 -12.02 -27.15 -6.00
N PHE A 36 -11.94 -25.86 -5.67
CA PHE A 36 -12.37 -25.36 -4.37
C PHE A 36 -13.65 -24.54 -4.51
N LEU A 37 -14.76 -25.25 -4.34
CA LEU A 37 -16.02 -24.71 -3.84
C LEU A 37 -15.85 -24.52 -2.32
N ILE A 38 -15.84 -23.28 -1.83
CA ILE A 38 -16.38 -22.97 -0.49
C ILE A 38 -17.31 -21.77 -0.65
N VAL A 39 -18.56 -22.08 -0.98
CA VAL A 39 -19.68 -21.18 -0.69
C VAL A 39 -20.17 -21.57 0.70
N LYS A 40 -19.91 -20.75 1.72
CA LYS A 40 -20.71 -20.81 2.94
C LYS A 40 -22.09 -20.26 2.62
N ARG A 41 -22.97 -21.17 2.21
CA ARG A 41 -24.38 -20.93 1.92
C ARG A 41 -25.15 -20.89 3.25
N TRP A 42 -25.78 -19.77 3.56
CA TRP A 42 -26.93 -19.73 4.47
C TRP A 42 -28.18 -19.80 3.59
N CYS A 43 -29.02 -20.81 3.77
CA CYS A 43 -30.32 -20.91 3.10
C CYS A 43 -31.41 -21.16 4.14
N PHE A 44 -32.39 -20.26 4.18
CA PHE A 44 -33.77 -20.56 4.54
C PHE A 44 -34.58 -20.58 3.24
N GLY A 45 -35.29 -21.67 2.94
CA GLY A 45 -36.38 -21.69 1.94
C GLY A 45 -36.12 -22.40 0.61
N LEU A 46 -37.20 -23.01 0.09
CA LEU A 46 -37.34 -23.88 -1.09
C LEU A 46 -37.22 -23.14 -2.44
N SER A 47 -36.05 -22.58 -2.77
CA SER A 47 -35.75 -22.29 -4.17
C SER A 47 -34.37 -22.82 -4.55
N CYS A 48 -34.34 -23.68 -5.56
CA CYS A 48 -33.11 -24.17 -6.16
C CYS A 48 -32.66 -23.11 -7.18
N ALA A 49 -31.63 -22.32 -6.84
CA ALA A 49 -31.01 -21.41 -7.79
C ALA A 49 -30.07 -22.22 -8.72
N THR A 50 -30.21 -21.99 -10.02
CA THR A 50 -29.32 -22.52 -11.06
C THR A 50 -27.88 -22.06 -10.78
N ILE A 51 -26.95 -23.00 -10.75
CA ILE A 51 -25.51 -22.71 -10.64
C ILE A 51 -25.00 -22.45 -12.05
N GLU A 52 -24.86 -21.18 -12.42
CA GLU A 52 -24.09 -20.83 -13.63
C GLU A 52 -22.59 -20.88 -13.31
N LYS A 53 -21.83 -21.57 -14.17
CA LYS A 53 -20.37 -21.52 -14.16
C LYS A 53 -19.95 -20.14 -14.67
N ILE A 54 -19.56 -19.25 -13.76
CA ILE A 54 -18.84 -18.03 -14.13
C ILE A 54 -17.48 -18.48 -14.65
N THR A 55 -17.21 -18.30 -15.95
CA THR A 55 -15.86 -18.46 -16.50
C THR A 55 -14.97 -17.36 -15.94
N GLN A 56 -13.66 -17.59 -15.87
CA GLN A 56 -12.70 -16.61 -15.32
C GLN A 56 -12.69 -15.29 -16.11
N GLU A 57 -13.23 -15.28 -17.34
CA GLU A 57 -13.42 -14.10 -18.18
C GLU A 57 -14.58 -13.19 -17.74
N ASP A 58 -15.58 -13.72 -17.01
CA ASP A 58 -16.78 -12.97 -16.59
C ASP A 58 -16.65 -12.34 -15.19
N ALA A 59 -15.60 -12.68 -14.43
CA ALA A 59 -15.29 -11.98 -13.18
C ALA A 59 -14.66 -10.62 -13.54
N ALA A 60 -15.49 -9.57 -13.60
CA ALA A 60 -15.01 -8.21 -13.82
C ALA A 60 -13.81 -7.92 -12.90
N MET A 61 -12.66 -7.58 -13.49
CA MET A 61 -11.44 -7.27 -12.74
C MET A 61 -11.73 -6.20 -11.70
N SER A 62 -11.19 -6.36 -10.49
CA SER A 62 -11.33 -5.38 -9.41
C SER A 62 -10.84 -4.00 -9.86
N LYS A 63 -11.40 -2.93 -9.28
CA LYS A 63 -10.94 -1.57 -9.57
C LYS A 63 -9.48 -1.40 -9.21
N ALA A 64 -9.02 -2.04 -8.12
CA ALA A 64 -7.62 -2.05 -7.73
C ALA A 64 -6.70 -2.66 -8.81
N ASP A 65 -7.11 -3.78 -9.41
CA ASP A 65 -6.33 -4.42 -10.49
C ASP A 65 -6.32 -3.58 -11.76
N GLN A 66 -7.47 -3.00 -12.14
CA GLN A 66 -7.56 -2.09 -13.29
C GLN A 66 -6.60 -0.91 -13.15
N ILE A 67 -6.60 -0.25 -11.99
CA ILE A 67 -5.72 0.89 -11.71
C ILE A 67 -4.25 0.46 -11.72
N PHE A 68 -3.93 -0.68 -11.10
CA PHE A 68 -2.58 -1.22 -11.09
C PHE A 68 -2.06 -1.50 -12.51
N LEU A 69 -2.85 -2.21 -13.33
CA LEU A 69 -2.47 -2.54 -14.71
C LEU A 69 -2.31 -1.28 -15.55
N ALA A 70 -3.20 -0.29 -15.40
CA ALA A 70 -3.08 1.00 -16.08
C ALA A 70 -1.78 1.72 -15.71
N ASN A 71 -1.41 1.76 -14.42
CA ASN A 71 -0.15 2.35 -13.98
C ASN A 71 1.07 1.62 -14.56
N CYS A 72 1.07 0.29 -14.55
CA CYS A 72 2.15 -0.50 -15.15
C CYS A 72 2.27 -0.22 -16.66
N GLN A 73 1.16 -0.17 -17.38
CA GLN A 73 1.15 0.16 -18.80
C GLN A 73 1.68 1.58 -19.06
N GLU A 74 1.29 2.55 -18.24
CA GLU A 74 1.79 3.93 -18.34
C GLU A 74 3.30 3.99 -18.09
N ILE A 75 3.80 3.34 -17.04
CA ILE A 75 5.24 3.26 -16.73
C ILE A 75 6.02 2.60 -17.87
N LEU A 76 5.54 1.48 -18.41
CA LEU A 76 6.25 0.76 -19.46
C LEU A 76 6.23 1.50 -20.80
N SER A 77 5.15 2.21 -21.11
CA SER A 77 4.99 2.90 -22.39
C SER A 77 5.59 4.30 -22.41
N ARG A 78 5.58 5.01 -21.29
CA ARG A 78 5.97 6.43 -21.19
C ARG A 78 7.05 6.73 -20.16
N GLY A 79 7.44 5.73 -19.37
CA GLY A 79 8.43 5.91 -18.33
C GLY A 79 9.83 6.16 -18.87
N THR A 80 10.66 6.76 -18.03
CA THR A 80 12.07 7.04 -18.34
C THR A 80 12.95 6.02 -17.64
N TRP A 81 13.88 5.42 -18.40
CA TRP A 81 14.90 4.50 -17.88
C TRP A 81 16.07 5.25 -17.25
N ASP A 82 16.61 4.68 -16.17
CA ASP A 82 17.82 5.19 -15.49
C ASP A 82 19.11 4.48 -15.92
N THR A 83 19.11 3.75 -17.04
CA THR A 83 20.24 2.93 -17.53
C THR A 83 21.53 3.72 -17.80
N HIS A 84 21.41 5.04 -17.96
CA HIS A 84 22.54 5.95 -18.15
C HIS A 84 23.13 6.49 -16.83
N LEU A 85 22.54 6.14 -15.68
CA LEU A 85 22.94 6.63 -14.37
C LEU A 85 23.64 5.54 -13.55
N PRO A 86 24.61 5.90 -12.69
CA PRO A 86 25.12 4.97 -11.69
C PRO A 86 24.05 4.71 -10.64
N VAL A 87 23.45 3.52 -10.65
CA VAL A 87 22.45 3.11 -9.64
C VAL A 87 23.10 2.34 -8.49
N ARG A 88 22.58 2.53 -7.29
CA ARG A 88 23.01 1.82 -6.06
C ARG A 88 22.46 0.38 -5.98
N PRO A 89 21.17 0.11 -6.26
CA PRO A 89 20.63 -1.25 -6.19
C PRO A 89 21.34 -2.21 -7.14
N ARG A 90 21.56 -3.45 -6.70
CA ARG A 90 22.17 -4.54 -7.45
C ARG A 90 21.31 -5.79 -7.32
N TRP A 91 21.29 -6.60 -8.36
CA TRP A 91 20.79 -7.98 -8.32
C TRP A 91 21.75 -8.87 -7.53
N GLU A 92 21.32 -10.11 -7.22
CA GLU A 92 22.13 -11.07 -6.46
C GLU A 92 23.45 -11.42 -7.17
N ASP A 93 23.47 -11.38 -8.51
CA ASP A 93 24.66 -11.59 -9.34
C ASP A 93 25.60 -10.36 -9.41
N GLY A 94 25.25 -9.28 -8.71
CA GLY A 94 26.01 -8.03 -8.65
C GLY A 94 25.74 -7.07 -9.81
N THR A 95 24.88 -7.42 -10.77
CA THR A 95 24.53 -6.53 -11.89
C THR A 95 23.67 -5.35 -11.42
N PRO A 96 23.81 -4.15 -12.01
CA PRO A 96 22.98 -2.99 -11.68
C PRO A 96 21.47 -3.24 -11.84
N ALA A 97 20.68 -2.98 -10.80
CA ALA A 97 19.22 -3.06 -10.87
C ALA A 97 18.64 -1.70 -11.29
N HIS A 98 18.52 -1.52 -12.61
CA HIS A 98 17.95 -0.34 -13.24
C HIS A 98 16.42 -0.31 -13.19
N THR A 99 15.84 0.88 -13.26
CA THR A 99 14.39 1.10 -13.18
C THR A 99 13.85 1.94 -14.34
N VAL A 100 12.57 1.72 -14.65
CA VAL A 100 11.75 2.61 -15.48
C VAL A 100 10.72 3.29 -14.57
N LYS A 101 10.57 4.61 -14.70
CA LYS A 101 9.71 5.39 -13.81
C LYS A 101 8.88 6.44 -14.53
N CYS A 102 7.67 6.67 -14.00
CA CYS A 102 6.84 7.83 -14.31
C CYS A 102 6.74 8.74 -13.08
N PHE A 103 6.73 10.05 -13.31
CA PHE A 103 6.58 11.04 -12.24
C PHE A 103 5.14 11.52 -12.15
N GLY A 104 4.60 11.61 -10.93
CA GLY A 104 3.30 12.24 -10.68
C GLY A 104 2.07 11.39 -11.03
N LEU A 105 2.15 10.06 -10.89
CA LEU A 105 0.97 9.21 -10.97
C LEU A 105 -0.01 9.52 -9.83
N VAL A 106 -1.30 9.64 -10.15
CA VAL A 106 -2.37 9.90 -9.18
C VAL A 106 -3.48 8.87 -9.35
N ASN A 107 -3.67 8.06 -8.32
CA ASN A 107 -4.73 7.06 -8.25
C ASN A 107 -5.89 7.55 -7.38
N ARG A 108 -7.12 7.16 -7.74
CA ARG A 108 -8.32 7.49 -6.97
C ARG A 108 -9.13 6.23 -6.70
N TYR A 109 -9.53 6.06 -5.45
CA TYR A 109 -10.29 4.91 -4.98
C TYR A 109 -11.52 5.40 -4.22
N ASP A 110 -12.69 4.94 -4.64
CA ASP A 110 -13.91 5.12 -3.87
C ASP A 110 -14.08 3.95 -2.91
N LEU A 111 -13.69 4.15 -1.65
CA LEU A 111 -13.76 3.11 -0.61
C LEU A 111 -15.20 2.75 -0.19
N ARG A 112 -16.21 3.41 -0.77
CA ARG A 112 -17.63 3.04 -0.63
C ARG A 112 -18.05 1.95 -1.60
N GLU A 113 -17.35 1.84 -2.73
CA GLU A 113 -17.65 0.89 -3.79
C GLU A 113 -16.84 -0.39 -3.62
N GLU A 114 -15.55 -0.26 -3.33
CA GLU A 114 -14.63 -1.40 -3.25
C GLU A 114 -13.51 -1.15 -2.24
N PHE A 115 -13.12 -2.18 -1.49
CA PHE A 115 -11.88 -2.14 -0.72
C PHE A 115 -10.70 -2.46 -1.66
N PRO A 116 -9.70 -1.57 -1.79
CA PRO A 116 -8.72 -1.64 -2.87
C PRO A 116 -7.60 -2.66 -2.57
N ILE A 117 -7.94 -3.94 -2.69
CA ILE A 117 -7.01 -5.06 -2.60
C ILE A 117 -6.84 -5.68 -3.98
N GLN A 118 -5.59 -5.79 -4.43
CA GLN A 118 -5.27 -6.45 -5.70
C GLN A 118 -5.67 -7.93 -5.65
N THR A 119 -6.24 -8.44 -6.73
CA THR A 119 -6.62 -9.86 -6.88
C THR A 119 -5.74 -10.60 -7.89
N ILE A 120 -4.96 -9.87 -8.70
CA ILE A 120 -3.96 -10.47 -9.62
C ILE A 120 -2.86 -11.26 -8.91
N ARG A 121 -2.62 -11.00 -7.63
CA ARG A 121 -1.66 -11.70 -6.80
C ARG A 121 -2.15 -11.73 -5.35
N ARG A 122 -1.65 -12.69 -4.58
CA ARG A 122 -1.97 -12.78 -3.14
C ARG A 122 -1.41 -11.58 -2.39
N MET A 123 -2.26 -10.91 -1.63
CA MET A 123 -1.90 -9.80 -0.75
C MET A 123 -1.96 -10.21 0.73
N TYR A 124 -0.98 -9.76 1.53
CA TYR A 124 -0.87 -10.10 2.96
C TYR A 124 -1.51 -9.02 3.84
N LEU A 125 -2.83 -8.85 3.74
CA LEU A 125 -3.57 -7.79 4.44
C LEU A 125 -3.31 -7.76 5.95
N LYS A 126 -3.24 -8.91 6.62
CA LYS A 126 -3.00 -8.98 8.07
C LYS A 126 -1.69 -8.30 8.47
N SER A 127 -0.62 -8.57 7.73
CA SER A 127 0.70 -7.99 7.98
C SER A 127 0.73 -6.49 7.67
N ALA A 128 0.03 -6.05 6.61
CA ALA A 128 -0.09 -4.63 6.29
C ALA A 128 -0.86 -3.84 7.38
N VAL A 129 -1.91 -4.44 7.95
CA VAL A 129 -2.64 -3.87 9.08
C VAL A 129 -1.78 -3.87 10.34
N GLU A 130 -1.00 -4.92 10.59
CA GLU A 130 -0.09 -4.94 11.74
C GLU A 130 0.96 -3.82 11.66
N GLU A 131 1.58 -3.62 10.50
CA GLU A 131 2.49 -2.51 10.24
C GLU A 131 1.80 -1.15 10.41
N LEU A 132 0.57 -1.00 9.92
CA LEU A 132 -0.23 0.22 10.11
C LEU A 132 -0.40 0.52 11.60
N LEU A 133 -0.81 -0.47 12.39
CA LEU A 133 -1.03 -0.30 13.82
C LEU A 133 0.29 -0.02 14.56
N TRP A 134 1.40 -0.63 14.15
CA TRP A 134 2.72 -0.34 14.68
C TRP A 134 3.11 1.14 14.50
N ILE A 135 2.83 1.71 13.32
CA ILE A 135 3.12 3.13 13.01
C ILE A 135 2.11 4.07 13.66
N TRP A 136 0.80 3.85 13.45
CA TRP A 136 -0.25 4.84 13.77
C TRP A 136 -0.85 4.68 15.17
N GLN A 137 -0.89 3.46 15.71
CA GLN A 137 -1.50 3.18 17.00
C GLN A 137 -0.44 3.06 18.10
N LYS A 138 0.53 2.15 17.91
CA LYS A 138 1.64 1.95 18.85
C LYS A 138 2.62 3.12 18.80
N LYS A 139 2.67 3.87 17.69
CA LYS A 139 3.58 5.01 17.49
C LYS A 139 5.03 4.57 17.75
N SER A 140 5.36 3.37 17.27
CA SER A 140 6.61 2.68 17.57
C SER A 140 7.61 2.81 16.43
N ASN A 141 8.89 2.85 16.77
CA ASN A 141 10.02 2.75 15.86
C ASN A 141 10.86 1.49 16.11
N ASN A 142 10.42 0.58 16.98
CA ASN A 142 11.15 -0.64 17.28
C ASN A 142 10.55 -1.86 16.56
N VAL A 143 11.33 -2.53 15.73
CA VAL A 143 10.90 -3.67 14.89
C VAL A 143 10.51 -4.89 15.71
N ARG A 144 11.01 -5.02 16.96
CA ARG A 144 10.64 -6.13 17.87
C ARG A 144 9.16 -6.12 18.26
N ALA A 145 8.45 -5.02 17.99
CA ALA A 145 7.01 -4.91 18.20
C ALA A 145 6.15 -5.37 17.00
N LEU A 146 6.79 -5.85 15.92
CA LEU A 146 6.19 -6.47 14.74
C LEU A 146 6.42 -7.98 14.75
N SER A 147 5.46 -8.74 14.22
CA SER A 147 5.60 -10.18 13.99
C SER A 147 6.37 -10.52 12.72
N THR A 148 6.49 -9.57 11.79
CA THR A 148 7.15 -9.73 10.49
C THR A 148 8.54 -9.10 10.48
N GLY A 149 9.51 -9.74 9.81
CA GLY A 149 10.88 -9.24 9.67
C GLY A 149 11.12 -8.26 8.51
N ILE A 150 10.08 -7.67 7.91
CA ILE A 150 10.23 -6.82 6.70
C ILE A 150 11.00 -5.51 6.96
N TRP A 151 11.16 -5.11 8.22
CA TRP A 151 11.92 -3.93 8.65
C TRP A 151 13.31 -4.25 9.21
N ASP A 152 13.68 -5.53 9.31
CA ASP A 152 14.86 -5.96 10.08
C ASP A 152 16.16 -5.39 9.53
N ALA A 153 16.30 -5.26 8.20
CA ALA A 153 17.52 -4.71 7.59
C ALA A 153 17.72 -3.19 7.80
N TRP A 154 16.77 -2.53 8.47
CA TRP A 154 16.80 -1.10 8.80
C TRP A 154 16.92 -0.85 10.30
N ALA A 155 16.87 -1.91 11.10
CA ALA A 155 16.96 -1.83 12.54
C ALA A 155 18.41 -1.78 13.01
N ASP A 156 18.68 -0.97 14.03
CA ASP A 156 19.94 -1.01 14.78
C ASP A 156 19.97 -2.21 15.77
N GLU A 157 21.06 -2.33 16.52
CA GLU A 157 21.27 -3.40 17.52
C GLU A 157 20.17 -3.46 18.60
N THR A 158 19.49 -2.33 18.86
CA THR A 158 18.38 -2.23 19.81
C THR A 158 17.02 -2.57 19.20
N GLY A 159 16.98 -2.77 17.88
CA GLY A 159 15.76 -2.97 17.10
C GLY A 159 15.11 -1.67 16.62
N SER A 160 15.74 -0.51 16.82
CA SER A 160 15.16 0.80 16.45
C SER A 160 15.49 1.15 15.01
N ILE A 161 14.53 1.76 14.29
CA ILE A 161 14.75 2.37 12.96
C ILE A 161 15.07 3.89 13.05
N GLY A 162 15.44 4.35 14.25
CA GLY A 162 15.74 5.76 14.53
C GLY A 162 14.48 6.61 14.71
N LYS A 163 14.57 7.91 14.46
CA LYS A 163 13.47 8.87 14.63
C LYS A 163 12.44 8.85 13.48
N ALA A 164 12.18 7.67 12.92
CA ALA A 164 11.33 7.49 11.73
C ALA A 164 9.93 6.96 12.07
N TYR A 165 8.99 7.13 11.14
CA TYR A 165 7.63 6.56 11.15
C TYR A 165 6.88 6.75 12.48
N GLY A 166 6.66 5.68 13.25
CA GLY A 166 5.85 5.75 14.47
C GLY A 166 6.41 6.72 15.50
N TYR A 167 7.74 6.92 15.54
CA TYR A 167 8.35 7.96 16.37
C TYR A 167 7.75 9.34 16.07
N GLN A 168 7.72 9.73 14.79
CA GLN A 168 7.17 11.03 14.35
C GLN A 168 5.66 11.14 14.63
N MET A 169 4.92 10.02 14.57
CA MET A 169 3.50 9.99 14.93
C MET A 169 3.25 10.19 16.43
N GLY A 170 4.23 9.86 17.28
CA GLY A 170 4.17 10.00 18.73
C GLY A 170 4.79 11.27 19.30
N VAL A 171 5.43 12.10 18.47
CA VAL A 171 5.94 13.41 18.91
C VAL A 171 4.75 14.30 19.28
N LYS A 172 4.74 14.79 20.52
CA LYS A 172 3.72 15.73 21.00
C LYS A 172 4.05 17.15 20.62
N HIS A 173 3.01 17.90 20.31
CA HIS A 173 3.06 19.32 20.01
C HIS A 173 2.04 20.07 20.86
N ARG A 174 2.37 21.32 21.16
CA ARG A 174 1.46 22.24 21.86
C ARG A 174 0.45 22.83 20.88
N TYR A 175 -0.83 22.58 21.15
CA TYR A 175 -1.94 23.25 20.48
C TYR A 175 -2.74 24.10 21.48
N PRO A 176 -3.57 25.04 21.01
CA PRO A 176 -4.50 25.77 21.88
C PRO A 176 -5.42 24.86 22.71
N GLU A 177 -5.75 23.68 22.18
CA GLU A 177 -6.65 22.71 22.80
C GLU A 177 -5.93 21.72 23.74
N GLY A 178 -4.60 21.75 23.79
CA GLY A 178 -3.76 20.89 24.64
C GLY A 178 -2.56 20.28 23.93
N GLU A 179 -1.76 19.52 24.68
CA GLU A 179 -0.65 18.73 24.13
C GLU A 179 -1.21 17.48 23.43
N MET A 180 -0.96 17.35 22.14
CA MET A 180 -1.41 16.23 21.31
C MET A 180 -0.27 15.81 20.38
N ASP A 181 -0.20 14.52 20.04
CA ASP A 181 0.57 14.10 18.88
C ASP A 181 -0.25 14.23 17.58
N GLN A 182 0.36 13.86 16.45
CA GLN A 182 -0.28 14.05 15.14
C GLN A 182 -1.55 13.23 14.97
N VAL A 183 -1.60 12.01 15.54
CA VAL A 183 -2.79 11.13 15.45
C VAL A 183 -3.92 11.69 16.32
N ASP A 184 -3.59 12.11 17.53
CA ASP A 184 -4.53 12.75 18.45
C ASP A 184 -5.09 14.04 17.84
N ARG A 185 -4.24 14.85 17.21
CA ARG A 185 -4.67 16.08 16.53
C ARG A 185 -5.65 15.80 15.39
N VAL A 186 -5.36 14.82 14.53
CA VAL A 186 -6.27 14.40 13.45
C VAL A 186 -7.62 13.97 14.00
N LEU A 187 -7.62 13.11 15.03
CA LEU A 187 -8.86 12.63 15.65
C LEU A 187 -9.66 13.77 16.30
N TYR A 188 -8.96 14.72 16.94
CA TYR A 188 -9.58 15.90 17.51
C TYR A 188 -10.27 16.74 16.44
N ASP A 189 -9.57 17.09 15.36
CA ASP A 189 -10.12 17.93 14.29
C ASP A 189 -11.25 17.23 13.54
N LEU A 190 -11.15 15.93 13.28
CA LEU A 190 -12.23 15.17 12.63
C LEU A 190 -13.53 15.19 13.44
N LYS A 191 -13.46 15.32 14.77
CA LYS A 191 -14.63 15.38 15.66
C LYS A 191 -15.12 16.81 15.88
N HIS A 192 -14.21 17.74 16.15
CA HIS A 192 -14.55 19.08 16.64
C HIS A 192 -14.43 20.18 15.57
N ASN A 193 -13.66 19.96 14.51
CA ASN A 193 -13.44 20.92 13.43
C ASN A 193 -13.39 20.26 12.04
N PRO A 194 -14.45 19.51 11.64
CA PRO A 194 -14.42 18.71 10.40
C PRO A 194 -14.33 19.55 9.12
N SER A 195 -14.70 20.83 9.16
CA SER A 195 -14.52 21.77 8.05
C SER A 195 -13.08 22.25 7.88
N SER A 196 -12.18 21.88 8.79
CA SER A 196 -10.77 22.26 8.70
C SER A 196 -10.15 21.78 7.40
N ARG A 197 -9.39 22.68 6.78
CA ARG A 197 -8.55 22.40 5.60
C ARG A 197 -7.12 22.06 6.00
N ARG A 198 -6.89 21.74 7.29
CA ARG A 198 -5.56 21.58 7.91
C ARG A 198 -5.42 20.25 8.64
N ILE A 199 -6.30 19.28 8.38
CA ILE A 199 -6.25 17.96 9.01
C ILE A 199 -5.22 17.13 8.24
N LEU A 200 -4.00 16.98 8.78
CA LEU A 200 -2.94 16.24 8.10
C LEU A 200 -1.94 15.63 9.09
N THR A 201 -1.15 14.67 8.61
CA THR A 201 0.06 14.17 9.26
C THR A 201 1.26 14.31 8.33
N ASN A 202 2.45 14.38 8.91
CA ASN A 202 3.72 14.41 8.18
C ASN A 202 4.82 13.67 8.95
N LEU A 203 5.42 12.68 8.29
CA LEU A 203 6.54 11.89 8.79
C LEU A 203 7.90 12.46 8.35
N TYR A 204 7.91 13.38 7.38
CA TYR A 204 9.12 13.96 6.80
C TYR A 204 9.56 15.19 7.58
N ASN A 205 10.18 14.96 8.74
CA ASN A 205 10.73 16.02 9.59
C ASN A 205 12.21 16.26 9.28
N HIS A 206 12.52 17.41 8.66
CA HIS A 206 13.88 17.79 8.24
C HIS A 206 14.91 17.79 9.36
N HIS A 207 14.49 18.12 10.60
CA HIS A 207 15.40 18.13 11.75
C HIS A 207 15.86 16.73 12.15
N ASP A 208 15.04 15.72 11.90
CA ASP A 208 15.30 14.35 12.35
C ASP A 208 15.78 13.44 11.20
N LEU A 209 15.84 13.91 9.95
CA LEU A 209 16.19 13.07 8.79
C LEU A 209 17.53 12.35 8.98
N SER A 210 18.57 13.02 9.49
CA SER A 210 19.87 12.39 9.73
C SER A 210 19.85 11.28 10.78
N GLU A 211 18.78 11.18 11.57
CA GLU A 211 18.58 10.19 12.64
C GLU A 211 17.53 9.14 12.25
N MET A 212 17.10 9.10 10.98
CA MET A 212 16.22 8.07 10.44
C MET A 212 17.04 7.02 9.69
N ALA A 213 16.86 5.74 10.01
CA ALA A 213 17.50 4.65 9.25
C ALA A 213 17.03 4.61 7.78
N LEU A 214 15.81 5.05 7.53
CA LEU A 214 15.27 5.33 6.20
C LEU A 214 14.26 6.46 6.23
N TYR A 215 14.21 7.21 5.14
CA TYR A 215 13.22 8.27 4.99
C TYR A 215 11.86 7.68 4.60
N PRO A 216 10.74 8.20 5.13
CA PRO A 216 9.41 7.66 4.86
C PRO A 216 9.04 7.80 3.38
N CYS A 217 8.53 6.72 2.76
CA CYS A 217 8.01 6.77 1.39
C CYS A 217 6.61 7.40 1.38
N ALA A 218 5.67 6.78 2.10
CA ALA A 218 4.34 7.28 2.40
C ALA A 218 4.42 8.29 3.55
N TYR A 219 4.76 9.53 3.24
CA TYR A 219 5.22 10.48 4.25
C TYR A 219 4.12 11.40 4.80
N SER A 220 3.02 11.61 4.09
CA SER A 220 1.97 12.51 4.55
C SER A 220 0.59 12.00 4.19
N MET A 221 -0.36 12.20 5.10
CA MET A 221 -1.79 12.03 4.87
C MET A 221 -2.48 13.37 5.06
N THR A 222 -3.36 13.75 4.15
CA THR A 222 -4.26 14.89 4.31
C THR A 222 -5.70 14.39 4.33
N PHE A 223 -6.53 14.92 5.22
CA PHE A 223 -7.91 14.52 5.41
C PHE A 223 -8.87 15.69 5.17
N ASN A 224 -10.05 15.39 4.64
CA ASN A 224 -11.11 16.36 4.46
C ASN A 224 -12.48 15.71 4.66
N VAL A 225 -13.41 16.39 5.32
CA VAL A 225 -14.79 15.92 5.46
C VAL A 225 -15.70 16.65 4.46
N THR A 226 -16.42 15.88 3.64
CA THR A 226 -17.49 16.38 2.77
C THR A 226 -18.79 15.65 3.08
N GLY A 227 -19.75 16.36 3.66
CA GLY A 227 -20.98 15.76 4.20
C GLY A 227 -20.65 14.69 5.25
N ASN A 228 -21.04 13.45 4.99
CA ASN A 228 -20.75 12.29 5.86
C ASN A 228 -19.56 11.44 5.39
N THR A 229 -18.77 11.94 4.43
CA THR A 229 -17.65 11.22 3.82
C THR A 229 -16.33 11.77 4.32
N LEU A 230 -15.46 10.90 4.82
CA LEU A 230 -14.05 11.20 5.06
C LEU A 230 -13.26 10.98 3.76
N ASN A 231 -12.78 12.05 3.17
CA ASN A 231 -11.82 12.02 2.07
C ASN A 231 -10.40 12.01 2.64
N ALA A 232 -9.50 11.30 1.98
CA ALA A 232 -8.07 11.31 2.30
C ALA A 232 -7.19 11.39 1.06
N ILE A 233 -6.02 12.00 1.19
CA ILE A 233 -4.94 11.98 0.21
C ILE A 233 -3.70 11.42 0.88
N LEU A 234 -3.13 10.36 0.31
CA LEU A 234 -1.79 9.86 0.67
C LEU A 234 -0.76 10.48 -0.27
N HIS A 235 0.29 11.08 0.28
CA HIS A 235 1.45 11.53 -0.50
C HIS A 235 2.60 10.54 -0.35
N GLN A 236 3.08 10.06 -1.49
CA GLN A 236 4.23 9.18 -1.56
C GLN A 236 5.33 9.81 -2.41
N ARG A 237 6.52 9.98 -1.84
CA ARG A 237 7.68 10.52 -2.58
C ARG A 237 8.29 9.52 -3.56
N SER A 238 8.02 8.23 -3.34
CA SER A 238 8.45 7.11 -4.16
C SER A 238 7.54 5.92 -3.88
N GLN A 239 7.31 5.09 -4.89
CA GLN A 239 6.49 3.90 -4.81
C GLN A 239 7.02 2.86 -5.80
N ASP A 240 7.48 1.72 -5.29
CA ASP A 240 7.71 0.55 -6.14
C ASP A 240 6.34 -0.04 -6.50
N MET A 241 6.01 -0.01 -7.78
CA MET A 241 4.71 -0.48 -8.25
C MET A 241 4.51 -1.97 -8.00
N LEU A 242 5.53 -2.79 -8.18
CA LEU A 242 5.40 -4.23 -8.18
C LEU A 242 5.43 -4.81 -6.77
N THR A 243 6.28 -4.27 -5.90
CA THR A 243 6.45 -4.81 -4.54
C THR A 243 5.56 -4.09 -3.53
N ALA A 244 5.60 -2.75 -3.51
CA ALA A 244 5.06 -1.94 -2.41
C ALA A 244 3.69 -1.32 -2.67
N ASN A 245 3.28 -1.12 -3.93
CA ASN A 245 2.04 -0.39 -4.23
C ASN A 245 0.79 -1.02 -3.59
N GLY A 246 0.49 -2.27 -3.91
CA GLY A 246 -0.69 -2.94 -3.37
C GLY A 246 -0.70 -2.97 -1.84
N TRP A 247 0.48 -3.06 -1.21
CA TRP A 247 0.63 -3.01 0.25
C TRP A 247 0.23 -1.66 0.82
N ASN A 248 0.83 -0.58 0.32
CA ASN A 248 0.54 0.79 0.75
C ASN A 248 -0.92 1.17 0.49
N VAL A 249 -1.47 0.78 -0.66
CA VAL A 249 -2.86 1.04 -1.04
C VAL A 249 -3.83 0.45 -0.01
N MET A 250 -3.75 -0.87 0.24
CA MET A 250 -4.66 -1.52 1.18
C MET A 250 -4.42 -1.06 2.62
N GLN A 251 -3.17 -0.80 2.99
CA GLN A 251 -2.79 -0.33 4.32
C GLN A 251 -3.47 1.00 4.67
N TYR A 252 -3.33 2.00 3.80
CA TYR A 252 -3.90 3.32 4.06
C TYR A 252 -5.43 3.34 3.82
N ALA A 253 -5.98 2.48 2.96
CA ALA A 253 -7.42 2.28 2.89
C ALA A 253 -8.01 1.82 4.23
N VAL A 254 -7.35 0.86 4.92
CA VAL A 254 -7.76 0.45 6.28
C VAL A 254 -7.72 1.63 7.26
N LEU A 255 -6.65 2.43 7.23
CA LEU A 255 -6.55 3.61 8.09
C LEU A 255 -7.73 4.57 7.90
N VAL A 256 -8.09 4.86 6.65
CA VAL A 256 -9.21 5.78 6.36
C VAL A 256 -10.52 5.19 6.88
N HIS A 257 -10.78 3.89 6.71
CA HIS A 257 -11.95 3.24 7.30
C HIS A 257 -11.96 3.33 8.83
N MET A 258 -10.82 3.07 9.49
CA MET A 258 -10.70 3.16 10.95
C MET A 258 -10.99 4.57 11.45
N LEU A 259 -10.36 5.59 10.85
CA LEU A 259 -10.55 7.00 11.21
C LEU A 259 -11.99 7.46 10.95
N ALA A 260 -12.59 7.05 9.83
CA ALA A 260 -13.99 7.34 9.54
C ALA A 260 -14.91 6.78 10.63
N GLN A 261 -14.73 5.52 11.00
CA GLN A 261 -15.54 4.85 12.01
C GLN A 261 -15.47 5.56 13.37
N VAL A 262 -14.26 5.84 13.88
CA VAL A 262 -14.09 6.41 15.24
C VAL A 262 -14.41 7.91 15.33
N SER A 263 -14.52 8.59 14.19
CA SER A 263 -14.93 10.00 14.11
C SER A 263 -16.42 10.18 13.76
N GLY A 264 -17.20 9.09 13.71
CA GLY A 264 -18.64 9.14 13.44
C GLY A 264 -18.99 9.38 11.98
N ARG A 265 -18.07 9.09 11.05
CA ARG A 265 -18.29 9.20 9.60
C ARG A 265 -18.76 7.85 9.05
N ARG A 266 -19.77 7.88 8.17
CA ARG A 266 -20.38 6.65 7.61
C ARG A 266 -19.70 6.16 6.34
N ARG A 267 -18.89 7.00 5.68
CA ARG A 267 -18.35 6.77 4.33
C ARG A 267 -16.91 7.26 4.22
N ALA A 268 -16.13 6.62 3.35
CA ALA A 268 -14.73 6.93 3.12
C ALA A 268 -14.41 6.99 1.61
N SER A 269 -13.55 7.91 1.19
CA SER A 269 -13.01 8.01 -0.18
C SER A 269 -11.55 8.43 -0.09
N TRP A 270 -10.71 8.01 -1.04
CA TRP A 270 -9.27 8.22 -0.93
C TRP A 270 -8.58 8.39 -2.29
N SER A 271 -7.49 9.14 -2.31
CA SER A 271 -6.61 9.32 -3.47
C SER A 271 -5.15 9.20 -3.05
N THR A 272 -4.28 8.72 -3.93
CA THR A 272 -2.85 8.58 -3.67
C THR A 272 -2.00 8.93 -4.87
#